data_AF-A0A839IAL6-F1
#
_entry.id   AF-A0A839IAL6-F1
#
_cell.length_a   1.000
_cell.length_b   1.000
_cell.length_c   1.000
_cell.angle_alpha   90.00
_cell.angle_beta   90.00
_cell.angle_gamma   90.00
#
_symmetry.space_group_name_H-M   'P 1'
#
loop_
_entity.id
_entity.type
_entity.pdbx_description
1 polymer ?
#
loop_
_entity_poly.entity_id
_entity_poly.type
_entity_poly.pdbx_seq_one_letter_code
_entity_poly.pdbx_strand_id
1 'polypeptide(L)' 'MMSDLPTLTHEEQQRAAEQIQEMMRQGISTGEAIKIVAEQIRAEIAEKQKK' A
#
# COMPACT_ATOMS: atom_id res chain seq x y z
N MET A 1 -15.13 12.76 9.22
CA MET A 1 -15.42 11.52 8.47
C MET A 1 -14.09 10.81 8.25
N MET A 2 -13.83 9.75 9.03
CA MET A 2 -12.67 8.85 8.90
C MET A 2 -12.90 7.80 7.78
N SER A 3 -13.69 8.17 6.76
CA SER A 3 -14.33 7.24 5.83
C SER A 3 -13.58 7.09 4.51
N ASP A 4 -12.55 7.91 4.26
CA ASP A 4 -11.75 7.92 3.03
C ASP A 4 -10.39 7.23 3.19
N LEU A 5 -10.06 6.75 4.39
CA LEU A 5 -8.85 5.96 4.58
C LEU A 5 -9.20 4.48 4.31
N PRO A 6 -8.52 3.83 3.34
CA PRO A 6 -8.72 2.42 3.11
C PRO A 6 -8.42 1.63 4.39
N THR A 7 -9.42 0.90 4.90
CA THR A 7 -9.26 0.01 6.04
C THR A 7 -8.54 -1.26 5.57
N LEU A 8 -7.22 -1.26 5.75
CA LEU A 8 -6.36 -2.42 5.50
C LEU A 8 -6.50 -3.44 6.63
N THR A 9 -6.54 -4.72 6.30
CA THR A 9 -6.39 -5.79 7.28
C THR A 9 -4.96 -5.78 7.87
N HIS A 10 -4.75 -6.44 9.02
CA HIS A 10 -3.40 -6.58 9.57
C HIS A 10 -2.42 -7.26 8.60
N GLU A 11 -2.90 -8.23 7.80
CA GLU A 11 -2.08 -8.89 6.78
C GLU A 11 -1.70 -7.94 5.64
N GLU A 12 -2.64 -7.09 5.19
CA GLU A 12 -2.37 -6.10 4.15
C GLU A 12 -1.40 -5.01 4.63
N GLN A 13 -1.52 -4.60 5.90
CA GLN A 13 -0.57 -3.67 6.54
C GLN A 13 0.84 -4.26 6.61
N GLN A 14 0.96 -5.52 7.02
CA GLN A 14 2.24 -6.22 7.10
C GLN A 14 2.88 -6.36 5.72
N ARG A 15 2.10 -6.75 4.71
CA ARG A 15 2.55 -6.84 3.31
C ARG A 15 3.03 -5.49 2.78
N ALA A 16 2.30 -4.42 3.05
CA ALA A 16 2.68 -3.07 2.65
C ALA A 16 4.03 -2.67 3.27
N ALA A 17 4.25 -2.97 4.55
CA ALA A 17 5.52 -2.70 5.23
C ALA A 17 6.69 -3.50 4.62
N GLU A 18 6.48 -4.79 4.32
CA GLU A 18 7.48 -5.66 3.68
C GLU A 18 7.84 -5.18 2.27
N GLN A 19 6.84 -4.76 1.49
CA GLN A 19 7.05 -4.20 0.15
C GLN A 19 7.86 -2.89 0.20
N ILE A 20 7.54 -1.99 1.13
CA ILE A 20 8.30 -0.74 1.33
C ILE A 20 9.75 -1.07 1.68
N GLN A 21 9.98 -2.00 2.61
CA GLN A 21 11.33 -2.40 3.00
C GLN A 21 12.11 -3.04 1.84
N GLU A 22 11.46 -3.83 1.00
CA GLU A 22 12.08 -4.42 -0.18
C GLU A 22 12.48 -3.35 -1.20
N MET A 23 11.60 -2.38 -1.48
CA MET A 23 11.92 -1.25 -2.34
C MET A 23 13.10 -0.43 -1.79
N MET A 24 13.15 -0.22 -0.48
CA MET A 24 14.28 0.45 0.17
C MET A 24 15.59 -0.33 0.01
N ARG A 25 15.56 -1.67 0.10
CA ARG A 25 16.75 -2.52 -0.16
C ARG A 25 17.23 -2.40 -1.61
N GLN A 26 16.31 -2.15 -2.55
CA GLN A 26 16.62 -1.90 -3.95
C GLN A 26 17.13 -0.47 -4.22
N GLY A 27 17.23 0.37 -3.19
CA GLY A 27 17.71 1.75 -3.29
C GLY A 27 16.63 2.77 -3.64
N ILE A 28 15.34 2.38 -3.63
CA ILE A 28 14.22 3.31 -3.81
C ILE A 28 14.07 4.13 -2.53
N SER A 29 13.85 5.44 -2.66
CA SER A 29 13.62 6.30 -1.51
C SER A 29 12.36 5.91 -0.75
N THR A 30 12.36 6.04 0.57
CA THR A 30 11.20 5.68 1.40
C THR A 30 9.92 6.41 0.97
N GLY A 31 10.02 7.69 0.58
CA GLY A 31 8.87 8.47 0.12
C GLY A 31 8.28 7.95 -1.19
N GLU A 32 9.12 7.54 -2.13
CA GLU A 32 8.70 6.94 -3.40
C GLU A 32 8.12 5.54 -3.21
N ALA A 33 8.75 4.72 -2.35
CA ALA A 33 8.24 3.40 -1.99
C ALA A 33 6.84 3.48 -1.36
N ILE A 34 6.62 4.41 -0.43
CA ILE A 34 5.30 4.64 0.18
C ILE A 34 4.29 5.04 -0.89
N LYS A 35 4.65 5.93 -1.82
CA LYS A 35 3.76 6.36 -2.90
C LYS A 35 3.33 5.19 -3.78
N ILE A 36 4.27 4.34 -4.21
CA ILE A 36 4.01 3.16 -5.04
C ILE A 36 3.05 2.19 -4.32
N VAL A 37 3.34 1.86 -3.06
CA VAL A 37 2.51 0.95 -2.27
C VAL A 37 1.11 1.53 -2.03
N ALA A 38 1.00 2.83 -1.75
CA ALA A 38 -0.29 3.48 -1.58
C ALA A 38 -1.12 3.49 -2.88
N GLU A 39 -0.49 3.63 -4.04
CA GLU A 39 -1.14 3.51 -5.34
C GLU A 39 -1.63 2.08 -5.60
N GLN A 40 -0.81 1.08 -5.32
CA GLN A 40 -1.20 -0.34 -5.40
C GLN A 40 -2.40 -0.65 -4.51
N ILE A 41 -2.37 -0.23 -3.25
CA ILE A 41 -3.48 -0.44 -2.29
C ILE A 41 -4.78 0.16 -2.83
N ARG A 42 -4.74 1.41 -3.34
CA ARG A 42 -5.93 2.06 -3.92
C ARG A 42 -6.45 1.30 -5.14
N ALA A 43 -5.55 0.82 -6.02
CA ALA A 43 -5.93 0.04 -7.19
C ALA A 43 -6.56 -1.30 -6.78
N GLU A 44 -5.97 -2.03 -5.84
CA GLU A 44 -6.52 -3.30 -5.35
C GLU A 44 -7.91 -3.13 -4.73
N ILE A 45 -8.11 -2.07 -3.95
CA ILE A 45 -9.42 -1.78 -3.34
C ILE A 45 -10.45 -1.40 -4.40
N ALA A 46 -10.07 -0.56 -5.37
CA ALA A 46 -10.96 -0.20 -6.48
C ALA A 46 -11.36 -1.42 -7.32
N GLU A 47 -10.43 -2.34 -7.56
CA GLU A 47 -10.72 -3.59 -8.27
C GLU A 47 -11.56 -4.57 -7.44
N LYS A 48 -11.32 -4.67 -6.12
CA LYS A 48 -12.19 -5.44 -5.20
C LYS A 48 -13.62 -4.90 -5.16
N GLN A 49 -13.82 -3.58 -5.29
CA GLN A 49 -15.15 -2.95 -5.29
C GLN A 49 -15.91 -3.13 -6.61
N LYS A 50 -15.21 -3.36 -7.73
CA LYS A 50 -15.82 -3.60 -9.05
C LYS A 50 -16.28 -5.04 -9.26
N LYS A 51 -15.82 -5.97 -8.42
CA LYS A 51 -16.03 -7.41 -8.54
C LYS A 51 -17.15 -7.89 -7.63
#